data_AF-A0A946KYK0-F1
#
_entry.id   AF-A0A946KYK0-F1
#
_cell.length_a   1.000
_cell.length_b   1.000
_cell.length_c   1.000
_cell.angle_alpha   90.00
_cell.angle_beta   90.00
_cell.angle_gamma   90.00
#
_symmetry.space_group_name_H-M   'P 1'
#
loop_
_entity.id
_entity.type
_entity.pdbx_description
1 polymer ?
#
loop_
_entity_poly.entity_id
_entity_poly.type
_entity_poly.pdbx_seq_one_letter_code
_entity_poly.pdbx_strand_id
1 'polypeptide(L)' 'MSISTKQTGVESSLHRALLSLLGEDDVRTAEADLLSYSYDNSRLSVTPEAVLFPHSEEQIREIVYLCKTHNTP' A
#
# COMPACT_ATOMS: atom_id res chain seq x y z
N MET A 1 0.96 25.32 -5.55
CA MET A 1 0.53 24.38 -6.60
C MET A 1 -0.03 23.16 -5.90
N SER A 2 -1.17 22.70 -6.40
CA SER A 2 -2.21 21.99 -5.66
C SER A 2 -1.76 20.68 -5.00
N ILE A 3 -1.86 20.67 -3.67
CA ILE A 3 -1.94 19.48 -2.83
C ILE A 3 -3.19 18.66 -3.22
N SER A 4 -3.00 17.51 -3.87
CA SER A 4 -4.05 16.50 -4.01
C SER A 4 -3.93 15.49 -2.88
N THR A 5 -4.06 15.96 -1.64
CA THR A 5 -4.23 15.11 -0.47
C THR A 5 -5.64 14.55 -0.48
N LYS A 6 -5.82 13.33 -0.99
CA LYS A 6 -6.93 12.46 -0.52
C LYS A 6 -6.54 11.89 0.85
N GLN A 7 -6.44 12.77 1.84
CA GLN A 7 -6.45 12.38 3.24
C GLN A 7 -7.82 12.73 3.80
N THR A 8 -8.64 11.70 3.99
CA THR A 8 -9.93 11.85 4.68
C THR A 8 -9.94 11.00 5.94
N GLY A 9 -9.80 11.70 7.06
CA GLY A 9 -10.55 11.41 8.29
C GLY A 9 -9.79 10.69 9.39
N VAL A 10 -9.31 9.48 9.11
CA VAL A 10 -8.66 8.55 10.05
C VAL A 10 -7.96 7.56 9.12
N GLU A 11 -6.64 7.35 9.23
CA GLU A 11 -5.90 6.31 8.46
C GLU A 11 -6.79 5.07 8.23
N SER A 12 -6.85 4.51 7.03
CA SER A 12 -7.78 3.40 6.77
C SER A 12 -7.50 2.26 7.77
N SER A 13 -8.54 1.55 8.22
CA SER A 13 -8.36 0.43 9.16
C SER A 13 -7.38 -0.62 8.59
N LEU A 14 -7.38 -0.79 7.27
CA LEU A 14 -6.40 -1.58 6.54
C LEU A 14 -4.98 -1.01 6.66
N HIS A 15 -4.76 0.29 6.43
CA HIS A 15 -3.43 0.89 6.51
C HIS A 15 -2.81 0.71 7.91
N ARG A 16 -3.60 0.92 8.97
CA ARG A 16 -3.14 0.63 10.35
C ARG A 16 -2.79 -0.83 10.57
N ALA A 17 -3.60 -1.76 10.03
CA ALA A 17 -3.33 -3.18 10.16
C ALA A 17 -2.03 -3.58 9.44
N LEU A 18 -1.80 -3.03 8.23
CA LEU A 18 -0.58 -3.25 7.47
C LEU A 18 0.65 -2.68 8.18
N LEU A 19 0.57 -1.46 8.73
CA LEU A 19 1.63 -0.87 9.53
C LEU A 19 1.94 -1.71 10.78
N SER A 20 0.91 -2.24 11.45
CA SER A 20 1.11 -3.11 12.62
C SER A 20 1.75 -4.46 12.26
N LEU A 21 1.55 -4.95 11.04
CA LEU A 21 2.05 -6.26 10.59
C LEU A 21 3.50 -6.18 10.07
N LEU A 22 3.82 -5.09 9.37
CA LEU A 22 5.08 -4.94 8.62
C LEU A 22 6.03 -3.92 9.24
N GLY A 23 5.52 -2.91 9.96
CA GLY A 23 6.30 -1.75 10.40
C GLY A 23 6.25 -0.59 9.41
N GLU A 24 6.72 0.58 9.83
CA GLU A 24 6.64 1.83 9.04
C GLU A 24 7.53 1.81 7.80
N ASP A 25 8.71 1.20 7.88
CA ASP A 25 9.68 1.15 6.77
C ASP A 25 9.21 0.28 5.59
N ASP A 26 8.32 -0.67 5.86
CA ASP A 26 7.84 -1.69 4.93
C ASP A 26 6.44 -1.41 4.38
N VAL A 27 5.83 -0.26 4.73
CA VAL A 27 4.56 0.24 4.18
C VAL A 27 4.78 1.62 3.57
N ARG A 28 4.99 1.67 2.26
CA ARG A 28 5.33 2.92 1.56
C ARG A 28 4.13 3.53 0.88
N THR A 29 3.86 4.78 1.22
CA THR A 29 2.80 5.61 0.62
C THR A 29 3.33 6.93 0.07
N ALA A 30 4.66 7.16 0.14
CA ALA A 30 5.29 8.34 -0.41
C ALA A 30 5.24 8.32 -1.94
N GLU A 31 4.98 9.49 -2.55
CA GLU A 31 4.77 9.62 -4.00
C GLU A 31 5.94 9.05 -4.82
N ALA A 32 7.19 9.25 -4.38
CA ALA A 32 8.37 8.73 -5.07
C ALA A 32 8.42 7.20 -5.11
N ASP A 33 8.02 6.54 -4.02
CA ASP A 33 7.92 5.08 -3.98
C ASP A 33 6.78 4.59 -4.89
N LEU A 34 5.59 5.19 -4.79
CA LEU A 34 4.44 4.80 -5.60
C LEU A 34 4.70 4.95 -7.11
N LEU A 35 5.35 6.05 -7.51
CA LEU A 35 5.72 6.29 -8.90
C LEU A 35 6.69 5.23 -9.43
N SER A 36 7.64 4.80 -8.61
CA SER A 36 8.63 3.77 -8.97
C SER A 36 7.98 2.43 -9.31
N TYR A 37 6.80 2.14 -8.74
CA TYR A 37 6.03 0.91 -8.96
C TYR A 37 4.81 1.09 -9.87
N SER A 38 4.64 2.27 -10.49
CA SER A 38 3.49 2.56 -11.36
C SER A 38 3.63 2.05 -12.80
N TYR A 39 4.83 1.58 -13.16
CA TYR A 39 5.20 1.14 -14.50
C TYR A 39 5.75 -0.29 -14.46
N ASP A 40 5.10 -1.20 -15.18
CA ASP A 40 5.43 -2.63 -15.24
C ASP A 40 6.01 -3.03 -16.61
N ASN A 41 6.56 -2.08 -17.38
CA ASN A 41 7.02 -2.27 -18.76
C ASN A 41 5.89 -2.50 -19.79
N SER A 42 4.62 -2.25 -19.41
CA SER A 42 3.51 -2.18 -20.35
C SER A 42 3.34 -0.76 -20.93
N ARG A 43 2.29 -0.55 -21.75
CA ARG A 43 1.88 0.81 -22.19
C ARG A 43 0.91 1.46 -21.21
N LEU A 44 0.51 0.73 -20.17
CA LEU A 44 -0.38 1.21 -19.13
C LEU A 44 0.47 1.66 -17.95
N SER A 45 -0.03 2.62 -17.20
CA SER A 45 0.57 3.04 -15.94
C SER A 45 -0.54 3.27 -14.95
N VAL A 46 -0.45 2.63 -13.80
CA VAL A 46 -1.41 2.72 -12.71
C VAL A 46 -0.62 2.98 -11.45
N THR A 47 -0.85 4.13 -10.81
CA THR A 47 -0.19 4.44 -9.55
C THR A 47 -0.90 3.68 -8.42
N PRO A 48 -0.18 2.85 -7.66
CA PRO A 48 -0.75 2.15 -6.51
C PRO A 48 -1.05 3.12 -5.35
N GLU A 49 -1.87 2.70 -4.40
CA GLU A 49 -2.15 3.45 -3.16
C GLU A 49 -1.10 3.17 -2.06
N ALA A 50 -0.43 2.01 -2.11
CA ALA A 50 0.65 1.62 -1.20
C ALA A 50 1.56 0.56 -1.85
N VAL A 51 2.81 0.46 -1.37
CA VAL A 51 3.76 -0.61 -1.69
C VAL A 51 4.21 -1.28 -0.39
N LEU A 52 4.18 -2.61 -0.36
CA LEU A 52 4.44 -3.41 0.84
C LEU A 52 5.68 -4.30 0.66
N PHE A 53 6.49 -4.41 1.70
CA PHE A 53 7.72 -5.24 1.71
C PHE A 53 7.65 -6.32 2.80
N PRO A 54 6.96 -7.45 2.57
CA PRO A 54 6.94 -8.57 3.52
C PRO A 54 8.27 -9.33 3.53
N HIS A 55 8.66 -9.84 4.70
CA HIS A 55 9.91 -10.59 4.93
C HIS A 55 9.70 -12.08 5.24
N SER A 56 8.44 -12.54 5.28
CA SER A 56 8.07 -13.93 5.59
C SER A 56 6.81 -14.37 4.85
N GLU A 57 6.65 -15.69 4.70
CA GLU A 57 5.45 -16.29 4.14
C GLU A 57 4.22 -15.99 5.01
N GLU A 58 4.39 -16.01 6.33
CA GLU A 58 3.33 -15.69 7.29
C GLU A 58 2.79 -14.28 7.10
N GLN A 59 3.67 -13.30 6.86
CA GLN A 59 3.26 -11.92 6.55
C GLN A 59 2.51 -11.84 5.22
N ILE A 60 2.96 -12.55 4.18
CA ILE A 60 2.25 -12.60 2.90
C ILE A 60 0.83 -13.15 3.09
N ARG A 61 0.69 -14.26 3.83
CA ARG A 61 -0.61 -14.87 4.12
C ARG A 61 -1.55 -13.88 4.83
N GLU A 62 -1.03 -13.14 5.81
CA GLU A 62 -1.82 -12.18 6.57
C GLU A 62 -2.20 -10.96 5.73
N ILE A 63 -1.32 -10.47 4.86
CA ILE A 63 -1.66 -9.40 3.89
C ILE A 63 -2.84 -9.82 3.01
N VAL A 64 -2.80 -11.03 2.44
CA VAL A 64 -3.88 -11.52 1.58
C VAL A 64 -5.21 -11.61 2.37
N TYR A 65 -5.16 -12.05 3.62
CA TYR A 65 -6.34 -12.09 4.50
C TYR A 65 -6.90 -10.68 4.79
N LEU A 66 -6.04 -9.72 5.08
CA LEU A 66 -6.42 -8.32 5.30
C LEU A 66 -7.02 -7.71 4.03
N CYS A 67 -6.40 -7.88 2.86
CA CYS A 67 -6.94 -7.41 1.59
C CYS A 67 -8.33 -8.00 1.33
N LYS A 68 -8.51 -9.31 1.57
CA LYS A 68 -9.83 -9.95 1.42
C LYS A 68 -10.87 -9.37 2.37
N THR A 69 -10.51 -9.15 3.63
CA THR A 69 -11.40 -8.61 4.67
C THR A 69 -11.84 -7.18 4.35
N HIS A 70 -10.95 -6.39 3.75
CA HIS A 70 -11.20 -4.98 3.40
C HIS A 70 -11.68 -4.78 1.96
N ASN A 71 -11.85 -5.84 1.17
CA ASN A 71 -12.20 -5.81 -0.27
C ASN A 71 -11.20 -5.01 -1.12
N THR A 72 -9.92 -5.12 -0.79
CA THR A 72 -8.81 -4.53 -1.55
C THR A 72 -8.32 -5.54 -2.59
N PRO A 73 -8.22 -5.16 -3.88
CA PRO A 73 -7.73 -6.03 -4.94
C PRO A 73 -6.22 -6.29 -4.85
#